data_AF-A0A934G711-F1
#
_entry.id   AF-A0A934G711-F1
#
_cell.length_a   1.000
_cell.length_b   1.000
_cell.length_c   1.000
_cell.angle_alpha   90.00
_cell.angle_beta   90.00
_cell.angle_gamma   90.00
#
_symmetry.space_group_name_H-M   'P 1'
#
loop_
_entity.id
_entity.type
_entity.pdbx_description
1 polymer ?
#
loop_
_entity_poly.entity_id
_entity_poly.type
_entity_poly.pdbx_seq_one_letter_code
_entity_poly.pdbx_strand_id
1 'polypeptide(L)'
;MSTRRFPFLTALCVGLIAGIGYPFVDVALACRAPISEACVWGKAYFPLTLGVSVVVLGGIVTGLLYAVLIRRDRRPSRDDSA
;
A
#
# COMPACT_ATOMS: atom_id res chain seq x y z
N MET A 1 -23.41 -4.69 -13.56
CA MET A 1 -22.88 -4.97 -12.20
C MET A 1 -21.34 -4.99 -12.12
N SER A 2 -20.58 -4.63 -13.18
CA SER A 2 -19.12 -4.84 -13.25
C SER A 2 -18.24 -3.61 -12.94
N THR A 3 -18.79 -2.40 -12.98
CA THR A 3 -17.99 -1.16 -12.97
C THR A 3 -17.33 -0.83 -11.63
N ARG A 4 -17.91 -1.26 -10.50
CA ARG A 4 -17.33 -0.99 -9.16
C ARG A 4 -16.26 -1.99 -8.70
N ARG A 5 -16.12 -3.14 -9.38
CA ARG A 5 -15.12 -4.15 -9.01
C ARG A 5 -13.71 -3.76 -9.47
N PHE A 6 -13.61 -3.07 -10.61
CA PHE A 6 -12.36 -2.57 -11.17
C PHE A 6 -11.60 -1.57 -10.27
N PRO A 7 -12.25 -0.52 -9.72
CA PRO A 7 -11.58 0.43 -8.82
C PRO A 7 -11.18 -0.21 -7.49
N PHE A 8 -11.91 -1.23 -7.03
CA PHE A 8 -11.53 -1.96 -5.82
C PHE A 8 -10.30 -2.85 -6.06
N LEU A 9 -10.27 -3.61 -7.16
CA LEU A 9 -9.13 -4.46 -7.50
C LEU A 9 -7.85 -3.65 -7.70
N THR A 10 -7.93 -2.52 -8.40
CA THR A 10 -6.78 -1.62 -8.58
C THR A 10 -6.29 -1.05 -7.25
N ALA A 11 -7.20 -0.57 -6.39
CA ALA A 11 -6.84 -0.10 -5.05
C ALA A 11 -6.19 -1.21 -4.20
N LEU A 12 -6.72 -2.43 -4.26
CA LEU A 12 -6.20 -3.58 -3.54
C LEU A 12 -4.80 -3.98 -4.03
N CYS A 13 -4.59 -4.02 -5.34
CA CYS A 13 -3.26 -4.29 -5.91
C CYS A 13 -2.25 -3.24 -5.49
N VAL A 14 -2.61 -1.95 -5.53
CA VAL A 14 -1.71 -0.86 -5.11
C VAL A 14 -1.40 -0.95 -3.62
N GLY A 15 -2.41 -1.19 -2.77
CA GLY A 15 -2.21 -1.37 -1.34
C GLY A 15 -1.33 -2.58 -1.01
N LEU A 16 -1.51 -3.70 -1.72
CA LEU A 16 -0.72 -4.91 -1.52
C LEU A 16 0.74 -4.70 -1.95
N ILE A 17 0.98 -4.02 -3.08
CA ILE A 17 2.32 -3.63 -3.53
C ILE A 17 2.98 -2.70 -2.51
N ALA A 18 2.27 -1.71 -1.97
CA ALA A 18 2.80 -0.79 -0.97
C ALA A 18 3.13 -1.50 0.35
N GLY A 19 2.23 -2.35 0.83
CA GLY A 19 2.37 -3.10 2.07
C GLY A 19 3.50 -4.14 2.03
N ILE A 20 3.75 -4.74 0.86
CA ILE A 20 4.88 -5.65 0.64
C ILE A 20 6.16 -4.87 0.36
N GLY A 21 6.13 -3.83 -0.46
CA GLY A 21 7.34 -3.11 -0.87
C GLY A 21 8.05 -2.41 0.30
N TYR A 22 7.28 -1.81 1.21
CA TYR A 22 7.81 -1.08 2.36
C TYR A 22 8.81 -1.89 3.23
N PRO A 23 8.46 -3.07 3.77
CA PRO A 23 9.38 -3.84 4.61
C PRO A 23 10.63 -4.31 3.86
N PHE A 24 10.54 -4.55 2.55
CA PHE A 24 11.72 -4.91 1.74
C PHE A 24 12.70 -3.74 1.60
N VAL A 25 12.19 -2.51 1.40
CA VAL A 25 13.03 -1.30 1.34
C VAL A 25 13.66 -1.04 2.71
N ASP A 26 12.90 -1.22 3.79
CA ASP A 26 13.37 -1.02 5.17
C ASP A 26 14.55 -1.96 5.50
N VAL A 27 14.42 -3.27 5.22
CA VAL A 27 15.51 -4.22 5.43
C VAL A 27 16.70 -3.96 4.49
N ALA A 28 16.46 -3.55 3.24
CA ALA A 28 17.53 -3.21 2.31
C ALA A 28 18.36 -2.01 2.79
N LEU A 29 17.72 -1.02 3.43
CA LEU A 29 18.39 0.12 4.03
C LEU A 29 19.13 -0.27 5.31
N ALA A 30 18.50 -1.06 6.19
CA ALA A 30 19.09 -1.54 7.44
C ALA A 30 20.30 -2.46 7.21
N CYS A 31 20.27 -3.28 6.16
CA CYS A 31 21.33 -4.23 5.83
C CYS A 31 22.45 -3.69 4.92
N ARG A 32 22.53 -2.37 4.70
CA ARG A 32 23.72 -1.77 4.05
C ARG A 32 25.01 -2.03 4.84
N ALA A 33 24.91 -2.20 6.16
CA ALA A 33 26.00 -2.65 7.01
C ALA A 33 25.66 -4.05 7.58
N PRO A 34 26.23 -5.14 7.04
CA PRO A 34 25.78 -6.51 7.32
C PRO A 34 26.00 -6.98 8.76
N ILE A 35 26.87 -6.28 9.51
CA ILE A 35 27.25 -6.60 10.89
C ILE A 35 26.56 -5.65 11.90
N SER A 36 25.76 -4.71 11.42
CA SER A 36 25.03 -3.82 12.32
C SER A 36 23.92 -4.59 13.03
N GLU A 37 23.71 -4.31 14.32
CA GLU A 37 22.60 -4.86 15.11
C GLU A 37 21.26 -4.61 14.39
N ALA A 38 21.13 -3.46 13.72
CA ALA A 38 19.98 -3.10 12.90
C ALA A 38 19.66 -4.13 11.79
N CYS A 39 20.66 -4.70 11.11
CA CYS A 39 20.42 -5.72 10.08
C CYS A 39 20.01 -7.08 10.68
N VAL A 40 20.57 -7.47 11.84
CA VAL A 40 20.23 -8.72 12.52
C VAL A 40 18.79 -8.67 13.03
N TRP A 41 18.44 -7.59 13.73
CA TRP A 41 17.08 -7.37 14.22
C TRP A 41 16.09 -7.14 13.07
N GLY A 42 16.49 -6.40 12.03
CA GLY A 42 15.67 -6.18 10.84
C GLY A 42 15.26 -7.48 10.15
N LYS A 43 16.17 -8.45 10.02
CA LYS A 43 15.86 -9.78 9.47
C LYS A 43 14.96 -10.61 10.40
N ALA A 44 15.22 -10.56 11.71
CA ALA A 44 14.44 -11.31 12.69
C ALA A 44 12.98 -10.84 12.76
N TYR A 45 12.75 -9.52 12.72
CA TYR A 45 11.42 -8.94 12.75
C TYR A 45 10.74 -8.86 11.38
N PHE A 46 11.47 -9.11 10.28
CA PHE A 46 10.94 -8.99 8.92
C PHE A 46 9.57 -9.66 8.67
N PRO A 47 9.32 -10.93 9.02
CA PRO A 47 8.01 -11.54 8.79
C PRO A 47 6.88 -10.88 9.59
N LEU A 48 7.19 -10.39 10.80
CA LEU A 48 6.24 -9.64 11.62
C LEU A 48 5.94 -8.27 10.98
N THR A 49 6.99 -7.53 10.63
CA THR A 49 6.89 -6.22 9.98
C THR A 49 6.15 -6.32 8.64
N LEU A 50 6.38 -7.41 7.89
CA LEU A 50 5.67 -7.67 6.64
C LEU A 50 4.18 -7.90 6.89
N GLY A 51 3.82 -8.76 7.84
CA GLY A 51 2.41 -8.98 8.20
C GLY A 51 1.70 -7.69 8.62
N VAL A 52 2.33 -6.91 9.51
CA VAL A 52 1.76 -5.64 10.00
C VAL A 52 1.69 -4.60 8.86
N SER A 53 2.72 -4.49 8.02
CA SER A 53 2.75 -3.53 6.91
C SER A 53 1.69 -3.84 5.85
N VAL A 54 1.47 -5.11 5.53
CA VAL A 54 0.42 -5.51 4.57
C VAL A 54 -0.96 -5.13 5.10
N VAL A 55 -1.24 -5.39 6.38
CA VAL A 55 -2.56 -5.10 6.97
C VAL A 55 -2.77 -3.61 7.18
N VAL A 56 -1.82 -2.94 7.84
CA VAL A 56 -1.95 -1.53 8.22
C VAL A 56 -1.74 -0.64 7.01
N LEU A 57 -0.54 -0.70 6.43
CA LEU A 57 -0.13 0.16 5.31
C LEU A 57 -0.93 -0.20 4.05
N GLY A 58 -1.03 -1.49 3.72
CA GLY A 58 -1.80 -1.95 2.56
C GLY A 58 -3.31 -1.69 2.72
N GLY A 59 -3.87 -1.88 3.91
CA GLY A 59 -5.27 -1.57 4.20
C GLY A 59 -5.58 -0.07 4.10
N ILE A 60 -4.74 0.79 4.69
CA ILE A 60 -4.89 2.25 4.63
C ILE A 60 -4.80 2.73 3.18
N VAL A 61 -3.77 2.29 2.43
CA VAL A 61 -3.60 2.70 1.03
C VAL A 61 -4.79 2.23 0.19
N THR A 62 -5.22 0.97 0.33
CA THR A 62 -6.40 0.44 -0.39
C THR A 62 -7.64 1.26 -0.08
N GLY A 63 -7.91 1.53 1.20
CA GLY A 63 -9.07 2.30 1.64
C GLY A 63 -9.08 3.73 1.10
N LEU A 64 -7.94 4.43 1.19
CA LEU A 64 -7.81 5.79 0.68
C LEU A 64 -7.95 5.84 -0.84
N LEU A 65 -7.26 4.95 -1.57
CA LEU A 65 -7.30 4.94 -3.04
C LEU A 65 -8.70 4.61 -3.54
N TYR A 66 -9.35 3.61 -2.95
CA TYR A 66 -10.73 3.26 -3.27
C TYR A 66 -11.70 4.42 -2.97
N ALA A 67 -11.54 5.10 -1.82
CA ALA A 67 -12.35 6.26 -1.47
C ALA A 67 -12.15 7.44 -2.44
N VAL A 68 -10.93 7.66 -2.94
CA VAL A 68 -10.64 8.68 -3.96
C VAL A 68 -11.24 8.31 -5.30
N LEU A 69 -11.07 7.07 -5.76
CA LEU A 69 -11.60 6.60 -7.04
C LEU A 69 -13.12 6.67 -7.07
N ILE A 70 -13.80 6.24 -6.00
CA ILE A 70 -15.26 6.30 -5.94
C ILE A 70 -15.78 7.75 -5.81
N ARG A 71 -15.03 8.65 -5.16
CA ARG A 71 -15.36 10.08 -5.13
C ARG A 71 -15.19 10.74 -6.50
N ARG A 72 -14.17 10.34 -7.27
CA ARG A 72 -13.96 10.82 -8.65
C ARG A 72 -15.06 10.35 -9.59
N ASP A 73 -15.44 9.07 -9.51
CA ASP A 73 -16.53 8.51 -10.32
C ASP A 73 -17.88 9.19 -10.04
N ARG A 74 -18.08 9.65 -8.79
CA ARG A 74 -19.24 10.47 -8.38
C ARG A 74 -19.15 11.96 -8.74
N ARG A 75 -18.08 12.43 -9.37
CA ARG A 75 -18.00 13.77 -9.97
C ARG A 75 -18.19 13.69 -11.50
N PRO A 76 -19.35 13.27 -12.02
CA PRO A 76 -19.63 13.45 -13.43
C PRO A 76 -19.89 14.95 -13.67
N SER A 77 -19.12 15.56 -14.58
CA SER A 77 -19.51 16.69 -15.43
C SER A 77 -20.40 17.75 -14.74
N ARG A 78 -19.86 18.47 -13.74
CA ARG A 78 -20.42 19.77 -13.29
C ARG A 78 -19.64 20.96 -13.87
N ASP A 79 -18.57 20.67 -14.60
CA ASP A 79 -17.70 21.68 -15.21
C ASP A 79 -17.97 21.89 -16.72
N ASP A 80 -18.91 21.16 -17.34
CA ASP A 80 -19.36 21.38 -18.74
C ASP A 80 -20.58 22.33 -18.84
N SER A 81 -20.72 23.25 -17.88
CA SER A 81 -21.78 24.27 -17.89
C SER A 81 -21.21 25.61 -17.41
N ALA A 82 -20.30 26.16 -18.19
CA ALA A 82 -19.86 27.54 -18.11
C ALA A 82 -19.72 28.13 -19.53
#